data_AF-A0A1I5FBR9-F1
#
_entry.id   AF-A0A1I5FBR9-F1
#
_cell.length_a   1.000
_cell.length_b   1.000
_cell.length_c   1.000
_cell.angle_alpha   90.00
_cell.angle_beta   90.00
_cell.angle_gamma   90.00
#
_symmetry.space_group_name_H-M   'P 1'
#
loop_
_entity.id
_entity.type
_entity.pdbx_description
1 polymer ?
#
loop_
_entity_poly.entity_id
_entity_poly.type
_entity_poly.pdbx_seq_one_letter_code
_entity_poly.pdbx_strand_id
1 'polypeptide(L)'
;MAAFDLQTLRRPSLNRALPIIGAVAGGLVAAAGVMLSSGDALETLVSDTGIATLIPMAAPPLGATARVAIALGAGALVAAILWSSLYLLFGPGGVFAGVRRREDGVPVIRRADAHPDAPPRKPMSAADLGTPLMEVGVAGSTDGVARDERTIPADLDLPLAAYDPKAMRPVPMEPARPVAPLAPPSMVAPVIEMSSTVEPETFVTAAAPPPVEPPIVEAAVAEEPVVAVPEPAPEVSAPTPIARPPRAPAETATPPTIETLLQRLEQGALRRGRIGSH
;
A
#
# COMPACT_ATOMS: atom_id res chain seq x y z
N MET A 1 -36.78 13.90 18.98
CA MET A 1 -36.41 14.76 17.84
C MET A 1 -35.00 14.36 17.41
N ALA A 2 -34.90 13.48 16.41
CA ALA A 2 -33.62 13.03 15.86
C ALA A 2 -33.15 14.06 14.83
N ALA A 3 -32.05 14.75 15.13
CA ALA A 3 -31.34 15.55 14.14
C ALA A 3 -30.74 14.58 13.10
N PHE A 4 -31.44 14.42 11.98
CA PHE A 4 -30.93 13.67 10.83
C PHE A 4 -29.71 14.42 10.30
N ASP A 5 -28.54 13.84 10.54
CA ASP A 5 -27.24 14.38 10.22
C ASP A 5 -27.02 14.32 8.69
N LEU A 6 -27.54 15.35 8.00
CA LEU A 6 -27.42 15.56 6.55
C LEU A 6 -25.97 15.80 6.09
N GLN A 7 -24.99 15.83 7.00
CA GLN A 7 -23.56 15.92 6.67
C GLN A 7 -22.96 14.59 6.18
N THR A 8 -23.69 13.48 6.28
CA THR A 8 -23.27 12.19 5.71
C THR A 8 -23.54 12.04 4.21
N LEU A 9 -24.05 13.08 3.54
CA LEU A 9 -23.88 13.26 2.08
C LEU A 9 -22.43 13.64 1.77
N ARG A 10 -21.56 12.72 2.19
CA ARG A 10 -20.14 12.58 1.92
C ARG A 10 -20.01 12.77 0.42
N ARG A 11 -19.52 13.95 -0.01
CA ARG A 11 -19.21 14.23 -1.41
C ARG A 11 -18.51 12.98 -1.94
N PRO A 12 -19.14 12.15 -2.80
CA PRO A 12 -18.43 11.04 -3.40
C PRO A 12 -17.22 11.69 -4.03
N SER A 13 -16.02 11.31 -3.57
CA SER A 13 -14.78 11.98 -3.95
C SER A 13 -14.82 12.11 -5.47
N LEU A 14 -14.89 13.34 -5.99
CA LEU A 14 -15.17 13.62 -7.41
C LEU A 14 -14.34 12.73 -8.35
N ASN A 15 -13.12 12.43 -7.89
CA ASN A 15 -12.13 11.55 -8.51
C ASN A 15 -12.61 10.11 -8.75
N ARG A 16 -13.51 9.56 -7.92
CA ARG A 16 -14.11 8.22 -8.12
C ARG A 16 -15.21 8.22 -9.16
N ALA A 17 -15.94 9.32 -9.30
CA ALA A 17 -17.01 9.43 -10.29
C ALA A 17 -16.44 9.72 -11.69
N LEU A 18 -15.28 10.39 -11.77
CA LEU A 18 -14.61 10.78 -13.01
C LEU A 18 -14.44 9.62 -14.01
N PRO A 19 -13.85 8.46 -13.65
CA PRO A 19 -13.73 7.30 -14.53
C PRO A 19 -15.07 6.83 -15.12
N ILE A 20 -16.11 6.79 -14.28
CA ILE A 20 -17.43 6.29 -14.66
C ILE A 20 -18.11 7.27 -15.61
N ILE A 21 -18.14 8.55 -15.26
CA ILE A 21 -18.77 9.59 -16.08
C ILE A 21 -18.05 9.70 -17.43
N GLY A 22 -16.72 9.71 -17.42
CA GLY A 22 -15.92 9.78 -18.65
C GLY A 22 -16.14 8.58 -19.57
N ALA A 23 -16.23 7.38 -19.00
CA ALA A 23 -16.50 6.15 -19.75
C ALA A 23 -17.90 6.15 -20.38
N VAL A 24 -18.94 6.50 -19.60
CA VAL A 24 -20.33 6.54 -20.08
C VAL A 24 -20.48 7.61 -21.16
N ALA A 25 -19.96 8.82 -20.93
CA ALA A 25 -20.03 9.91 -21.90
C ALA A 25 -19.29 9.55 -23.20
N GLY A 26 -18.06 9.04 -23.09
CA GLY A 26 -17.27 8.64 -24.25
C GLY A 26 -17.90 7.48 -25.03
N GLY A 27 -18.44 6.49 -24.34
CA GLY A 27 -19.17 5.38 -24.97
C GLY A 27 -20.43 5.83 -25.71
N LEU A 28 -21.23 6.72 -25.10
CA LEU A 28 -22.42 7.30 -25.75
C LEU A 28 -22.05 8.12 -26.99
N VAL A 29 -20.99 8.94 -26.92
CA VAL A 29 -20.51 9.72 -28.08
C VAL A 29 -20.05 8.79 -29.21
N ALA A 30 -19.31 7.72 -28.90
CA ALA A 30 -18.88 6.75 -29.89
C ALA A 30 -20.08 6.01 -30.53
N ALA A 31 -21.04 5.54 -29.74
CA ALA A 31 -22.24 4.89 -30.23
C ALA A 31 -23.08 5.83 -31.12
N ALA A 32 -23.25 7.09 -30.73
CA ALA A 32 -23.92 8.11 -31.52
C ALA A 32 -23.17 8.38 -32.84
N GLY A 33 -21.84 8.44 -32.81
CA GLY A 33 -21.01 8.60 -34.00
C GLY A 33 -21.19 7.46 -35.01
N VAL A 34 -21.25 6.21 -34.54
CA VAL A 34 -21.57 5.05 -35.41
C VAL A 34 -22.98 5.18 -35.99
N MET A 35 -23.96 5.58 -35.19
CA MET A 35 -25.35 5.76 -35.66
C MET A 35 -25.52 6.88 -36.68
N LEU A 36 -24.74 7.95 -36.55
CA LEU A 36 -24.74 9.10 -37.46
C LEU A 36 -23.90 8.84 -38.72
N SER A 37 -23.09 7.78 -38.75
CA SER A 37 -22.27 7.44 -39.91
C SER A 37 -23.12 6.92 -41.08
N SER A 38 -22.66 7.17 -42.31
CA SER A 38 -23.37 6.71 -43.51
C SER A 38 -23.40 5.18 -43.56
N GLY A 39 -24.56 4.63 -43.93
CA GLY A 39 -24.74 3.18 -44.09
C GLY A 39 -23.71 2.55 -45.03
N ASP A 40 -23.46 3.21 -46.16
CA ASP A 40 -22.54 2.73 -47.18
C ASP A 40 -21.09 2.66 -46.67
N ALA A 41 -20.69 3.61 -45.81
CA ALA A 41 -19.36 3.62 -45.21
C ALA A 41 -19.17 2.45 -44.24
N LEU A 42 -20.19 2.15 -43.43
CA LEU A 42 -20.18 0.99 -42.53
C LEU A 42 -20.18 -0.33 -43.31
N GLU A 43 -20.97 -0.43 -44.38
CA GLU A 43 -21.00 -1.63 -45.22
C GLU A 43 -19.65 -1.89 -45.90
N THR A 44 -19.01 -0.83 -46.42
CA THR A 44 -17.66 -0.94 -47.01
C THR A 44 -16.65 -1.40 -45.96
N LEU A 45 -16.68 -0.80 -44.76
CA LEU A 45 -15.74 -1.12 -43.68
C LEU A 45 -15.96 -2.55 -43.13
N VAL A 46 -17.20 -3.00 -43.00
CA VAL A 46 -17.53 -4.39 -42.61
C VAL A 46 -17.12 -5.39 -43.68
N SER A 47 -17.26 -5.01 -44.96
CA SER A 47 -16.83 -5.84 -46.09
C SER A 47 -15.31 -5.97 -46.16
N ASP A 48 -14.58 -4.85 -46.01
CA ASP A 48 -13.12 -4.81 -46.03
C ASP A 48 -12.47 -5.56 -44.86
N THR A 49 -13.10 -5.52 -43.68
CA THR A 49 -12.62 -6.26 -42.50
C THR A 49 -12.94 -7.75 -42.53
N GLY A 50 -13.78 -8.21 -43.47
CA GLY A 50 -14.21 -9.60 -43.58
C GLY A 50 -15.08 -10.08 -42.42
N ILE A 51 -15.60 -9.19 -41.57
CA ILE A 51 -16.43 -9.57 -40.40
C ILE A 51 -17.68 -10.34 -40.84
N ALA A 52 -18.20 -10.05 -42.04
CA ALA A 52 -19.34 -10.75 -42.62
C ALA A 52 -19.13 -12.27 -42.76
N THR A 53 -17.88 -12.76 -42.84
CA THR A 53 -17.61 -14.20 -42.94
C THR A 53 -17.70 -14.93 -41.59
N LEU A 54 -17.53 -14.20 -40.48
CA LEU A 54 -17.59 -14.77 -39.13
C LEU A 54 -19.01 -14.75 -38.56
N ILE A 55 -19.80 -13.74 -38.94
CA ILE A 55 -21.16 -13.54 -38.44
C ILE A 55 -22.10 -13.42 -39.64
N PRO A 56 -22.75 -14.52 -40.08
CA PRO A 56 -23.65 -14.48 -41.24
C PRO A 56 -24.86 -13.55 -41.04
N MET A 57 -25.20 -13.19 -39.80
CA MET A 57 -26.18 -12.12 -39.52
C MET A 57 -25.73 -10.71 -39.93
N ALA A 58 -24.48 -10.52 -40.36
CA ALA A 58 -23.96 -9.25 -40.87
C ALA A 58 -23.96 -9.13 -42.40
N ALA A 59 -24.63 -10.05 -43.13
CA ALA A 59 -24.74 -9.96 -44.57
C ALA A 59 -25.52 -8.70 -45.02
N PRO A 60 -25.04 -7.94 -46.03
CA PRO A 60 -25.73 -6.75 -46.52
C PRO A 60 -27.15 -7.05 -47.05
N PRO A 61 -28.12 -6.13 -46.89
CA PRO A 61 -27.99 -4.80 -46.28
C PRO A 61 -27.88 -4.88 -44.74
N LEU A 62 -27.02 -4.06 -44.13
CA LEU A 62 -26.90 -3.96 -42.67
C LEU A 62 -28.21 -3.38 -42.10
N GLY A 63 -29.11 -4.28 -41.70
CA GLY A 63 -30.39 -3.92 -41.10
C GLY A 63 -30.20 -3.04 -39.85
N ALA A 64 -31.25 -2.31 -39.46
CA ALA A 64 -31.20 -1.40 -38.31
C ALA A 64 -30.73 -2.09 -37.02
N THR A 65 -31.08 -3.37 -36.82
CA THR A 65 -30.63 -4.19 -35.70
C THR A 65 -29.12 -4.40 -35.68
N ALA A 66 -28.51 -4.70 -36.83
CA ALA A 66 -27.06 -4.86 -36.96
C ALA A 66 -26.34 -3.53 -36.67
N ARG A 67 -26.89 -2.40 -37.13
CA ARG A 67 -26.34 -1.07 -36.82
C ARG A 67 -26.40 -0.78 -35.32
N VAL A 68 -27.52 -1.10 -34.65
CA VAL A 68 -27.65 -0.96 -33.18
C VAL A 68 -26.63 -1.84 -32.47
N ALA A 69 -26.46 -3.09 -32.89
CA ALA A 69 -25.49 -4.00 -32.28
C ALA A 69 -24.05 -3.48 -32.44
N ILE A 70 -23.67 -3.00 -33.64
CA ILE A 70 -22.34 -2.43 -33.91
C ILE A 70 -22.13 -1.15 -33.10
N ALA A 71 -23.11 -0.25 -33.05
CA ALA A 71 -23.02 0.98 -32.28
C ALA A 71 -22.87 0.72 -30.77
N LEU A 72 -23.64 -0.23 -30.22
CA LEU A 72 -23.51 -0.65 -28.83
C LEU A 72 -22.16 -1.31 -28.54
N GLY A 73 -21.70 -2.19 -29.43
CA GLY A 73 -20.41 -2.87 -29.29
C GLY A 73 -19.24 -1.88 -29.32
N ALA A 74 -19.23 -0.97 -30.30
CA ALA A 74 -18.22 0.07 -30.41
C ALA A 74 -18.26 1.04 -29.21
N GLY A 75 -19.46 1.46 -28.79
CA GLY A 75 -19.64 2.31 -27.62
C GLY A 75 -19.14 1.66 -26.33
N ALA A 76 -19.47 0.39 -26.10
CA ALA A 76 -19.01 -0.37 -24.95
C ALA A 76 -17.48 -0.56 -24.95
N LEU A 77 -16.89 -0.85 -26.11
CA LEU A 77 -15.43 -0.96 -26.27
C LEU A 77 -14.73 0.36 -25.90
N VAL A 78 -15.18 1.48 -26.47
CA VAL A 78 -14.63 2.81 -26.18
C VAL A 78 -14.83 3.18 -24.70
N ALA A 79 -16.00 2.90 -24.13
CA ALA A 79 -16.26 3.10 -22.71
C ALA A 79 -15.29 2.31 -21.83
N ALA A 80 -15.03 1.04 -22.14
CA ALA A 80 -14.10 0.20 -21.38
C ALA A 80 -12.65 0.73 -21.44
N ILE A 81 -12.19 1.14 -22.63
CA ILE A 81 -10.84 1.71 -22.81
C ILE A 81 -10.71 3.03 -22.06
N LEU A 82 -11.69 3.92 -22.17
CA LEU A 82 -11.69 5.21 -21.45
C LEU A 82 -11.79 5.01 -19.95
N TRP A 83 -12.66 4.11 -19.49
CA TRP A 83 -12.76 3.77 -18.08
C TRP A 83 -11.42 3.27 -17.55
N SER A 84 -10.79 2.32 -18.23
CA SER A 84 -9.50 1.75 -17.83
C SER A 84 -8.40 2.82 -17.82
N SER A 85 -8.30 3.63 -18.88
CA SER A 85 -7.32 4.71 -18.97
C SER A 85 -7.52 5.75 -17.87
N LEU A 86 -8.77 6.17 -17.62
CA LEU A 86 -9.10 7.18 -16.62
C LEU A 86 -8.98 6.63 -15.19
N TYR A 87 -9.23 5.34 -14.99
CA TYR A 87 -8.97 4.62 -13.74
C TYR A 87 -7.46 4.48 -13.47
N LEU A 88 -6.64 4.15 -14.47
CA LEU A 88 -5.18 4.12 -14.31
C LEU A 88 -4.59 5.51 -14.06
N LEU A 89 -5.26 6.56 -14.53
CA LEU A 89 -4.77 7.93 -14.40
C LEU A 89 -5.21 8.58 -13.07
N PHE A 90 -6.47 8.38 -12.67
CA PHE A 90 -7.10 9.05 -11.52
C PHE A 90 -7.57 8.10 -10.41
N GLY A 91 -7.55 6.79 -10.63
CA GLY A 91 -7.95 5.78 -9.66
C GLY A 91 -6.92 5.60 -8.54
N PRO A 92 -7.21 4.74 -7.55
CA PRO A 92 -6.28 4.43 -6.46
C PRO A 92 -4.96 3.90 -7.02
N GLY A 93 -3.85 4.60 -6.76
CA GLY A 93 -2.53 4.25 -7.30
C GLY A 93 -2.26 4.74 -8.73
N GLY A 94 -3.17 5.52 -9.32
CA GLY A 94 -2.95 6.14 -10.61
C GLY A 94 -1.89 7.24 -10.60
N VAL A 95 -1.40 7.61 -11.78
CA VAL A 95 -0.28 8.58 -11.93
C VAL A 95 -0.59 9.94 -11.28
N PHE A 96 -1.86 10.37 -11.32
CA PHE A 96 -2.31 11.61 -10.67
C PHE A 96 -2.99 11.38 -9.32
N ALA A 97 -3.14 10.14 -8.87
CA ALA A 97 -3.43 9.88 -7.48
C ALA A 97 -2.14 10.18 -6.71
N GLY A 98 -1.89 11.47 -6.50
CA GLY A 98 -0.73 11.97 -5.77
C GLY A 98 -0.56 11.10 -4.55
N VAL A 99 0.67 10.61 -4.33
CA VAL A 99 1.02 9.78 -3.18
C VAL A 99 0.41 10.49 -2.00
N ARG A 100 -0.69 9.94 -1.46
CA ARG A 100 -1.32 10.52 -0.28
C ARG A 100 -0.25 10.36 0.77
N ARG A 101 0.53 11.43 0.97
CA ARG A 101 1.41 11.58 2.11
C ARG A 101 0.45 11.39 3.25
N ARG A 102 0.47 10.20 3.83
CA ARG A 102 -0.34 9.87 5.01
C ARG A 102 -0.04 11.03 5.95
N GLU A 103 -1.04 11.85 6.24
CA GLU A 103 -0.79 13.20 6.80
C GLU A 103 -0.06 13.10 8.14
N ASP A 104 -0.23 11.97 8.83
CA ASP A 104 0.47 11.66 10.06
C ASP A 104 1.92 11.22 9.82
N GLY A 105 2.22 10.60 8.67
CA GLY A 105 3.51 9.99 8.33
C GLY A 105 3.97 8.90 9.30
N VAL A 106 3.25 8.69 10.39
CA VAL A 106 3.51 7.68 11.40
C VAL A 106 3.34 6.29 10.79
N PRO A 107 4.38 5.44 10.81
CA PRO A 107 4.26 4.06 10.36
C PRO A 107 3.22 3.36 11.24
N VAL A 108 2.44 2.44 10.66
CA VAL A 108 1.55 1.58 11.45
C VAL A 108 2.43 0.61 12.24
N ILE A 109 2.79 1.00 13.46
CA ILE A 109 3.50 0.16 14.41
C ILE A 109 2.52 -0.92 14.90
N ARG A 110 2.96 -2.18 14.93
CA ARG A 110 2.15 -3.26 15.51
C ARG A 110 1.91 -2.95 16.98
N ARG A 111 0.76 -3.33 17.54
CA ARG A 111 0.46 -3.09 18.97
C ARG A 111 1.55 -3.64 19.91
N ALA A 112 2.27 -4.68 19.51
CA ALA A 112 3.39 -5.25 20.26
C ALA A 112 4.65 -4.38 20.27
N ASP A 113 4.86 -3.56 19.24
CA ASP A 113 6.02 -2.69 19.08
C ASP A 113 5.70 -1.25 19.53
N ALA A 114 4.43 -0.96 19.83
CA ALA A 114 3.97 0.33 20.33
C ALA A 114 4.22 0.41 21.84
N HIS A 115 5.25 1.15 22.24
CA HIS A 115 5.57 1.36 23.65
C HIS A 115 4.74 2.52 24.21
N PRO A 116 4.15 2.41 25.42
CA PRO A 116 3.39 3.51 26.03
C PRO A 116 4.21 4.79 26.19
N ASP A 117 5.50 4.65 26.51
CA ASP A 117 6.40 5.79 26.73
C ASP A 117 7.05 6.35 25.44
N ALA A 118 6.93 5.65 24.30
CA ALA A 118 7.53 6.08 23.04
C ALA A 118 6.45 6.13 21.94
N PRO A 119 5.66 7.22 21.88
CA PRO A 119 4.64 7.36 20.85
C PRO A 119 5.28 7.25 19.46
N PRO A 120 4.61 6.59 18.51
CA PRO A 120 5.10 6.43 17.16
C PRO A 120 5.47 7.79 16.54
N ARG A 121 6.76 8.00 16.25
CA ARG A 121 7.23 9.23 15.60
C ARG A 121 7.13 9.08 14.08
N LYS A 122 6.81 10.17 13.41
CA LYS A 122 6.93 10.29 11.95
C LYS A 122 8.39 10.02 11.55
N PRO A 123 8.66 9.21 10.50
CA PRO A 123 10.01 9.03 10.00
C PRO A 123 10.52 10.38 9.52
N MET A 124 11.77 10.68 9.86
CA MET A 124 12.43 11.92 9.50
C MET A 124 12.48 12.02 7.98
N SER A 125 11.83 13.04 7.42
CA SER A 125 11.85 13.26 5.97
C SER A 125 13.10 14.03 5.57
N ALA A 126 13.44 13.99 4.28
CA ALA A 126 14.55 14.78 3.74
C ALA A 126 14.43 16.28 4.03
N ALA A 127 13.20 16.80 4.18
CA ALA A 127 12.97 18.19 4.56
C ALA A 127 13.31 18.47 6.05
N ASP A 128 13.17 17.45 6.91
CA ASP A 128 13.50 17.55 8.34
C ASP A 128 15.01 17.43 8.59
N LEU A 129 15.77 16.94 7.60
CA LEU A 129 17.23 16.83 7.62
C LEU A 129 17.94 18.16 7.31
N GLY A 130 17.19 19.27 7.14
CA GLY A 130 17.72 20.57 6.78
C GLY A 130 18.09 20.67 5.30
N THR A 131 18.76 21.76 4.92
CA THR A 131 19.29 21.94 3.57
C THR A 131 20.28 20.80 3.30
N PRO A 132 20.11 20.00 2.23
CA PRO A 132 21.06 18.96 1.91
C PRO A 132 22.44 19.59 1.79
N LEU A 133 23.45 18.98 2.41
CA LEU A 133 24.85 19.42 2.40
C LEU A 133 25.46 19.55 0.98
N MET A 134 24.68 19.36 -0.10
CA MET A 134 25.07 19.73 -1.45
C MET A 134 25.27 21.24 -1.63
N GLU A 135 24.77 22.09 -0.73
CA GLU A 135 25.16 23.50 -0.66
C GLU A 135 26.49 23.74 0.10
N VAL A 136 27.15 22.69 0.62
CA VAL A 136 28.58 22.75 1.02
C VAL A 136 29.46 22.67 -0.23
N GLY A 137 29.12 23.51 -1.21
CA GLY A 137 29.91 23.88 -2.35
C GLY A 137 30.03 25.40 -2.36
N VAL A 138 31.19 25.90 -1.94
CA VAL A 138 31.80 27.13 -2.49
C VAL A 138 31.13 28.47 -2.13
N ALA A 139 30.55 28.63 -0.94
CA ALA A 139 30.18 29.96 -0.44
C ALA A 139 30.70 30.18 0.99
N GLY A 140 32.02 30.15 1.17
CA GLY A 140 32.59 30.37 2.51
C GLY A 140 34.08 30.14 2.69
N SER A 141 34.86 29.83 1.64
CA SER A 141 36.31 30.02 1.73
C SER A 141 36.61 31.49 1.43
N THR A 142 36.68 32.30 2.48
CA THR A 142 37.15 33.68 2.41
C THR A 142 38.64 33.81 2.03
N ASP A 143 39.33 32.68 1.81
CA ASP A 143 40.73 32.62 1.39
C ASP A 143 40.94 32.35 -0.11
N GLY A 144 39.88 32.25 -0.92
CA GLY A 144 40.00 32.32 -2.39
C GLY A 144 40.80 31.22 -3.08
N VAL A 145 41.20 30.15 -2.37
CA VAL A 145 41.81 28.98 -3.01
C VAL A 145 40.69 27.99 -3.33
N ALA A 146 40.13 28.11 -4.53
CA ALA A 146 39.36 27.03 -5.13
C ALA A 146 40.14 25.73 -4.95
N ARG A 147 39.52 24.70 -4.40
CA ARG A 147 40.10 23.35 -4.47
C ARG A 147 40.03 22.97 -5.95
N ASP A 148 41.08 23.29 -6.70
CA ASP A 148 41.26 22.81 -8.06
C ASP A 148 41.05 21.30 -8.04
N GLU A 149 40.02 20.83 -8.73
CA GLU A 149 39.84 19.41 -9.03
C GLU A 149 41.07 18.98 -9.83
N ARG A 150 42.06 18.40 -9.15
CA ARG A 150 43.28 17.93 -9.81
C ARG A 150 42.95 16.68 -10.60
N THR A 151 43.33 16.66 -11.86
CA THR A 151 43.21 15.48 -12.73
C THR A 151 43.94 14.30 -12.08
N ILE A 152 43.26 13.15 -12.00
CA ILE A 152 43.85 11.93 -11.44
C ILE A 152 45.10 11.58 -12.27
N PRO A 153 46.28 11.45 -11.65
CA PRO A 153 47.51 11.10 -12.36
C PRO A 153 47.40 9.71 -12.99
N ALA A 154 48.02 9.54 -14.15
CA ALA A 154 47.95 8.30 -14.92
C ALA A 154 48.60 7.09 -14.21
N ASP A 155 49.44 7.34 -13.21
CA ASP A 155 50.18 6.32 -12.48
C ASP A 155 49.74 6.27 -11.01
N LEU A 156 48.90 5.29 -10.69
CA LEU A 156 48.33 5.08 -9.35
C LEU A 156 49.33 4.42 -8.38
N ASP A 157 50.49 3.97 -8.86
CA ASP A 157 51.46 3.25 -8.03
C ASP A 157 52.43 4.19 -7.30
N LEU A 158 52.37 5.50 -7.56
CA LEU A 158 53.12 6.49 -6.80
C LEU A 158 52.57 6.66 -5.37
N PRO A 159 53.45 6.74 -4.36
CA PRO A 159 53.03 6.89 -2.98
C PRO A 159 52.29 8.23 -2.77
N LEU A 160 51.23 8.20 -1.95
CA LEU A 160 50.34 9.35 -1.71
C LEU A 160 51.08 10.62 -1.23
N ALA A 161 52.23 10.47 -0.56
CA ALA A 161 53.11 11.57 -0.14
C ALA A 161 53.70 12.38 -1.31
N ALA A 162 53.84 11.78 -2.49
CA ALA A 162 54.30 12.49 -3.69
C ALA A 162 53.24 13.45 -4.24
N TYR A 163 51.95 13.15 -4.00
CA TYR A 163 50.82 13.94 -4.51
C TYR A 163 50.45 15.11 -3.61
N ASP A 164 50.59 14.93 -2.30
CA ASP A 164 50.44 16.00 -1.33
C ASP A 164 51.49 15.85 -0.21
N PRO A 165 52.63 16.56 -0.33
CA PRO A 165 53.68 16.50 0.68
C PRO A 165 53.24 17.08 2.03
N LYS A 166 52.09 17.77 2.10
CA LYS A 166 51.50 18.25 3.36
C LYS A 166 50.47 17.28 3.95
N ALA A 167 50.03 16.26 3.21
CA ALA A 167 49.07 15.27 3.70
C ALA A 167 49.69 14.32 4.73
N MET A 168 50.99 14.02 4.62
CA MET A 168 51.72 13.35 5.70
C MET A 168 52.33 14.40 6.63
N ARG A 169 51.95 14.35 7.91
CA ARG A 169 52.61 15.18 8.93
C ARG A 169 54.05 14.66 9.09
N PRO A 170 55.07 15.54 9.16
CA PRO A 170 56.46 15.13 9.32
C PRO A 170 56.73 14.45 10.68
N VAL A 171 55.81 14.62 11.64
CA VAL A 171 55.89 14.03 12.97
C VAL A 171 54.71 13.06 13.11
N PRO A 172 54.95 11.78 13.44
CA PRO A 172 53.89 10.84 13.82
C PRO A 172 53.01 11.47 14.91
N MET A 173 51.70 11.31 14.81
CA MET A 173 50.82 11.77 15.89
C MET A 173 51.25 11.14 17.21
N GLU A 174 51.36 11.95 18.25
CA GLU A 174 51.58 11.43 19.60
C GLU A 174 50.47 10.42 19.93
N PRO A 175 50.81 9.27 20.53
CA PRO A 175 49.83 8.28 20.95
C PRO A 175 48.75 8.96 21.77
N ALA A 176 47.48 8.77 21.37
CA ALA A 176 46.35 9.31 22.12
C ALA A 176 46.49 8.85 23.58
N ARG A 177 46.54 9.82 24.50
CA ARG A 177 46.64 9.50 25.93
C ARG A 177 45.44 8.63 26.30
N PRO A 178 45.63 7.59 27.14
CA PRO A 178 44.52 6.80 27.63
C PRO A 178 43.49 7.73 28.26
N VAL A 179 42.29 7.78 27.69
CA VAL A 179 41.18 8.53 28.29
C VAL A 179 40.73 7.70 29.48
N ALA A 180 40.75 8.29 30.68
CA ALA A 180 40.23 7.63 31.86
C ALA A 180 38.77 7.22 31.59
N PRO A 181 38.37 5.98 31.93
CA PRO A 181 37.00 5.53 31.72
C PRO A 181 36.04 6.49 32.41
N LEU A 182 35.03 6.98 31.68
CA LEU A 182 33.95 7.74 32.28
C LEU A 182 33.31 6.82 33.33
N ALA A 183 33.53 7.13 34.62
CA ALA A 183 32.86 6.44 35.69
C ALA A 183 31.34 6.62 35.49
N PRO A 184 30.56 5.54 35.41
CA PRO A 184 29.11 5.67 35.36
C PRO A 184 28.67 6.44 36.62
N PRO A 185 27.76 7.42 36.50
CA PRO A 185 27.19 8.03 37.69
C PRO A 185 26.55 6.91 38.51
N SER A 186 27.08 6.72 39.71
CA SER A 186 26.47 5.94 40.78
C SER A 186 25.12 6.57 41.09
N MET A 187 24.10 6.23 40.30
CA MET A 187 22.71 6.50 40.65
C MET A 187 22.36 5.56 41.80
N VAL A 188 22.57 6.06 43.01
CA VAL A 188 21.91 5.52 44.21
C VAL A 188 20.43 5.75 43.99
N ALA A 189 19.74 4.71 43.53
CA ALA A 189 18.29 4.69 43.51
C ALA A 189 17.79 4.85 44.97
N PRO A 190 16.88 5.79 45.27
CA PRO A 190 16.20 5.78 46.55
C PRO A 190 15.35 4.51 46.61
N VAL A 191 15.70 3.62 47.54
CA VAL A 191 14.85 2.50 47.96
C VAL A 191 13.61 3.12 48.58
N ILE A 192 12.53 3.18 47.81
CA ILE A 192 11.19 3.44 48.35
C ILE A 192 10.76 2.14 49.02
N GLU A 193 10.90 2.07 50.34
CA GLU A 193 10.23 1.07 51.17
C GLU A 193 8.71 1.27 51.02
N MET A 194 8.09 0.45 50.17
CA MET A 194 6.63 0.32 50.19
C MET A 194 6.23 -0.59 51.35
N SER A 195 5.71 0.03 52.41
CA SER A 195 5.01 -0.65 53.49
C SER A 195 3.79 -1.38 52.93
N SER A 196 3.87 -2.70 52.77
CA SER A 196 2.72 -3.54 52.45
C SER A 196 1.88 -3.78 53.71
N THR A 197 0.95 -2.88 53.97
CA THR A 197 -0.18 -3.14 54.87
C THR A 197 -1.41 -3.39 54.00
N VAL A 198 -1.59 -4.64 53.59
CA VAL A 198 -2.86 -5.14 53.05
C VAL A 198 -3.12 -6.47 53.75
N GLU A 199 -4.15 -6.46 54.60
CA GLU A 199 -4.70 -7.64 55.24
C GLU A 199 -5.18 -8.64 54.17
N PRO A 200 -5.04 -9.96 54.40
CA PRO A 200 -5.57 -10.96 53.49
C PRO A 200 -7.09 -11.01 53.60
N GLU A 201 -7.79 -10.25 52.76
CA GLU A 201 -9.20 -10.51 52.51
C GLU A 201 -9.35 -11.85 51.80
N THR A 202 -9.88 -12.81 52.55
CA THR A 202 -10.42 -14.10 52.18
C THR A 202 -11.06 -14.10 50.78
N PHE A 203 -10.45 -14.82 49.84
CA PHE A 203 -11.07 -15.11 48.55
C PHE A 203 -12.32 -15.98 48.75
N VAL A 204 -13.50 -15.35 48.73
CA VAL A 204 -14.78 -16.04 48.58
C VAL A 204 -14.84 -16.59 47.16
N THR A 205 -14.67 -17.91 47.05
CA THR A 205 -14.90 -18.66 45.82
C THR A 205 -16.39 -18.57 45.49
N ALA A 206 -16.76 -17.76 44.51
CA ALA A 206 -18.12 -17.72 43.98
C ALA A 206 -18.41 -19.06 43.27
N ALA A 207 -19.49 -19.72 43.68
CA ALA A 207 -19.96 -20.96 43.09
C ALA A 207 -20.30 -20.77 41.61
N ALA A 208 -19.87 -21.71 40.77
CA ALA A 208 -20.20 -21.76 39.35
C ALA A 208 -21.73 -21.79 39.16
N PRO A 209 -22.31 -20.95 38.26
CA PRO A 209 -23.73 -21.04 37.96
C PRO A 209 -24.05 -22.37 37.26
N PRO A 210 -25.18 -23.02 37.59
CA PRO A 210 -25.58 -24.27 36.96
C PRO A 210 -25.89 -24.05 35.46
N PRO A 211 -25.64 -25.06 34.62
CA PRO A 211 -25.89 -24.98 33.18
C PRO A 211 -27.39 -24.77 32.91
N VAL A 212 -27.69 -23.72 32.15
CA VAL A 212 -29.05 -23.42 31.67
C VAL A 212 -29.40 -24.44 30.60
N GLU A 213 -30.33 -25.33 30.91
CA GLU A 213 -30.93 -26.25 29.94
C GLU A 213 -31.75 -25.46 28.90
N PRO A 214 -31.58 -25.74 27.60
CA PRO A 214 -32.40 -25.10 26.58
C PRO A 214 -33.85 -25.60 26.67
N PRO A 215 -34.85 -24.73 26.45
CA PRO A 215 -36.25 -25.15 26.47
C PRO A 215 -36.52 -26.12 25.31
N ILE A 216 -36.97 -27.31 25.65
CA ILE A 216 -37.61 -28.26 24.74
C ILE A 216 -38.94 -27.62 24.32
N VAL A 217 -39.02 -27.13 23.08
CA VAL A 217 -40.29 -26.69 22.50
C VAL A 217 -40.98 -27.92 21.93
N GLU A 218 -41.99 -28.39 22.64
CA GLU A 218 -42.96 -29.38 22.19
C GLU A 218 -43.65 -28.91 20.91
N ALA A 219 -43.77 -29.85 19.97
CA ALA A 219 -44.53 -29.72 18.75
C ALA A 219 -46.04 -29.64 19.06
N ALA A 220 -46.70 -28.57 18.58
CA ALA A 220 -48.15 -28.50 18.43
C ALA A 220 -48.51 -27.78 17.12
N VAL A 221 -48.80 -28.59 16.11
CA VAL A 221 -49.91 -28.55 15.13
C VAL A 221 -50.65 -27.21 14.86
N ALA A 222 -50.66 -26.87 13.56
CA ALA A 222 -51.67 -26.15 12.75
C ALA A 222 -51.85 -24.62 12.89
N GLU A 223 -51.44 -23.86 11.85
CA GLU A 223 -52.32 -23.29 10.79
C GLU A 223 -51.48 -22.43 9.79
N GLU A 224 -51.75 -22.57 8.48
CA GLU A 224 -51.25 -21.74 7.36
C GLU A 224 -52.03 -20.40 7.26
N PRO A 225 -51.74 -19.44 6.34
CA PRO A 225 -50.47 -18.95 5.77
C PRO A 225 -50.39 -17.39 5.70
N VAL A 226 -49.23 -16.76 5.96
CA VAL A 226 -48.92 -15.43 5.39
C VAL A 226 -47.40 -15.33 5.14
N VAL A 227 -47.01 -15.31 3.87
CA VAL A 227 -45.63 -15.07 3.44
C VAL A 227 -45.29 -13.59 3.60
N ALA A 228 -44.66 -13.25 4.73
CA ALA A 228 -43.91 -12.00 4.90
C ALA A 228 -42.43 -12.37 4.94
N VAL A 229 -41.70 -12.00 3.90
CA VAL A 229 -40.24 -12.17 3.79
C VAL A 229 -39.58 -11.24 4.82
N PRO A 230 -38.89 -11.76 5.85
CA PRO A 230 -38.15 -10.90 6.77
C PRO A 230 -36.81 -10.48 6.15
N GLU A 231 -36.52 -9.19 6.29
CA GLU A 231 -35.26 -8.53 5.96
C GLU A 231 -34.09 -9.21 6.70
N PRO A 232 -32.98 -9.58 6.03
CA PRO A 232 -31.86 -10.22 6.70
C PRO A 232 -31.09 -9.20 7.56
N ALA A 233 -31.06 -9.45 8.87
CA ALA A 233 -30.18 -8.76 9.80
C ALA A 233 -28.70 -8.99 9.43
N PRO A 234 -27.80 -8.01 9.66
CA PRO A 234 -26.38 -8.16 9.37
C PRO A 234 -25.75 -9.17 10.34
N GLU A 235 -25.39 -10.35 9.82
CA GLU A 235 -24.51 -11.30 10.50
C GLU A 235 -23.16 -10.63 10.75
N VAL A 236 -22.90 -10.33 12.02
CA VAL A 236 -21.57 -9.95 12.50
C VAL A 236 -20.69 -11.19 12.43
N SER A 237 -20.04 -11.35 11.28
CA SER A 237 -19.05 -12.40 11.04
C SER A 237 -17.83 -12.14 11.93
N ALA A 238 -17.79 -12.80 13.08
CA ALA A 238 -16.61 -12.83 13.93
C ALA A 238 -15.49 -13.58 13.19
N PRO A 239 -14.29 -12.99 13.01
CA PRO A 239 -13.20 -13.64 12.31
C PRO A 239 -12.76 -14.88 13.08
N THR A 240 -12.99 -16.05 12.49
CA THR A 240 -12.54 -17.34 12.99
C THR A 240 -11.01 -17.28 13.18
N PRO A 241 -10.47 -17.70 14.34
CA PRO A 241 -9.03 -17.72 14.56
C PRO A 241 -8.39 -18.65 13.53
N ILE A 242 -7.53 -18.08 12.67
CA ILE A 242 -6.72 -18.83 11.71
C ILE A 242 -5.83 -19.79 12.51
N ALA A 243 -6.20 -21.06 12.53
CA ALA A 243 -5.38 -22.13 13.07
C ALA A 243 -4.06 -22.16 12.29
N ARG A 244 -2.98 -21.73 12.93
CA ARG A 244 -1.62 -21.82 12.38
C ARG A 244 -1.31 -23.30 12.16
N PRO A 245 -1.03 -23.75 10.91
CA PRO A 245 -0.68 -25.14 10.68
C PRO A 245 0.58 -25.53 11.46
N PRO A 246 0.66 -26.76 11.97
CA PRO A 246 1.80 -27.24 12.75
C PRO A 246 3.07 -27.14 11.91
N ARG A 247 4.08 -26.48 12.48
CA ARG A 247 5.40 -26.29 11.88
C ARG A 247 6.06 -27.67 11.73
N ALA A 248 6.29 -28.10 10.49
CA ALA A 248 7.01 -29.33 10.21
C ALA A 248 8.40 -29.30 10.89
N PRO A 249 8.88 -30.44 11.42
CA PRO A 249 10.18 -30.54 12.06
C PRO A 249 11.28 -30.14 11.06
N ALA A 250 12.22 -29.33 11.54
CA ALA A 250 13.31 -28.80 10.75
C ALA A 250 14.16 -29.95 10.19
N GLU A 251 14.10 -30.14 8.88
CA GLU A 251 15.01 -31.00 8.15
C GLU A 251 16.45 -30.53 8.36
N THR A 252 17.33 -31.51 8.60
CA THR A 252 18.73 -31.34 8.96
C THR A 252 19.51 -30.48 7.97
N ALA A 253 20.29 -29.56 8.53
CA ALA A 253 21.03 -28.51 7.87
C ALA A 253 22.10 -29.03 6.89
N THR A 254 21.74 -29.16 5.63
CA THR A 254 22.68 -29.03 4.50
C THR A 254 22.97 -27.54 4.32
N PRO A 255 24.24 -27.09 4.23
CA PRO A 255 24.55 -25.68 3.98
C PRO A 255 23.89 -25.24 2.66
N PRO A 256 23.17 -24.10 2.64
CA PRO A 256 22.44 -23.67 1.46
C PRO A 256 23.43 -23.44 0.31
N THR A 257 23.24 -24.16 -0.79
CA THR A 257 24.02 -23.95 -2.02
C THR A 257 23.65 -22.60 -2.63
N ILE A 258 24.58 -21.98 -3.36
CA ILE A 258 24.41 -20.65 -3.98
C ILE A 258 23.13 -20.58 -4.82
N GLU A 259 22.76 -21.67 -5.49
CA GLU A 259 21.54 -21.80 -6.28
C GLU A 259 20.27 -21.59 -5.44
N THR A 260 20.23 -22.15 -4.23
CA THR A 260 19.08 -21.99 -3.32
C THR A 260 18.94 -20.54 -2.84
N LEU A 261 20.06 -19.83 -2.67
CA LEU A 261 20.05 -18.41 -2.30
C LEU A 261 19.56 -17.54 -3.46
N LEU A 262 20.02 -17.81 -4.69
CA LEU A 262 19.57 -17.10 -5.89
C LEU A 262 18.07 -17.32 -6.13
N GLN A 263 17.61 -18.57 -6.05
CA GLN A 263 16.19 -18.89 -6.23
C GLN A 263 15.30 -18.22 -5.17
N ARG A 264 15.78 -18.15 -3.93
CA ARG A 264 15.06 -17.45 -2.84
C ARG A 264 15.03 -15.94 -3.06
N LEU A 265 16.10 -15.36 -3.61
CA LEU A 265 16.18 -13.94 -3.93
C LEU A 265 15.25 -13.57 -5.10
N GLU A 266 15.21 -14.38 -6.14
CA GLU A 266 14.28 -14.24 -7.27
C GLU A 266 12.81 -14.34 -6.82
N GLN A 267 12.48 -15.35 -6.00
CA GLN A 267 11.15 -15.46 -5.40
C GLN A 267 10.79 -14.26 -4.51
N GLY A 268 11.78 -13.71 -3.79
CA GLY A 268 11.62 -12.51 -2.98
C GLY A 268 11.35 -11.25 -3.81
N ALA A 269 11.98 -11.12 -4.98
CA ALA A 269 11.78 -10.01 -5.91
C ALA A 269 10.38 -10.09 -6.55
N LEU A 270 9.96 -11.28 -7.00
CA LEU A 270 8.63 -11.51 -7.58
C LEU A 270 7.50 -11.23 -6.57
N ARG A 271 7.67 -11.61 -5.29
CA ARG A 271 6.69 -11.29 -4.24
C ARG A 271 6.58 -9.80 -3.97
N ARG A 272 7.69 -9.04 -3.99
CA ARG A 272 7.66 -7.58 -3.79
C ARG A 272 7.00 -6.84 -4.94
N GLY A 273 7.21 -7.28 -6.19
CA GLY A 273 6.52 -6.72 -7.36
C GLY A 273 4.99 -6.86 -7.28
N ARG A 274 4.48 -7.90 -6.60
CA ARG A 274 3.04 -8.16 -6.46
C ARG A 274 2.37 -7.43 -5.29
N ILE A 275 3.14 -6.97 -4.31
CA ILE A 275 2.62 -6.26 -3.12
C ILE A 275 2.53 -4.75 -3.37
N GLY A 276 3.30 -4.21 -4.31
CA GLY A 276 3.21 -2.80 -4.74
C GLY A 276 2.05 -2.48 -5.69
N SER A 277 1.20 -3.46 -6.03
CA SER A 277 0.11 -3.34 -7.01
C SER A 277 -1.30 -3.39 -6.40
N HIS A 278 -1.46 -3.15 -5.10
CA HIS A 278 -2.75 -3.08 -4.40
C HIS A 278 -2.89 -1.76 -3.64
#